data_AF-A0A3B0YGU6-F1
#
_entry.id   AF-A0A3B0YGU6-F1
#
_cell.length_a   1.000
_cell.length_b   1.000
_cell.length_c   1.000
_cell.angle_alpha   90.00
_cell.angle_beta   90.00
_cell.angle_gamma   90.00
#
_symmetry.space_group_name_H-M   'P 1'
#
loop_
_entity.id
_entity.type
_entity.pdbx_description
1 polymer ?
#
loop_
_entity_poly.entity_id
_entity_poly.type
_entity_poly.pdbx_seq_one_letter_code
_entity_poly.pdbx_strand_id
1 'polypeptide(L)' 'MTETCFTTQTLDFLRALSANNNRDWFNENKPVYELDVRQPALTFIERMAPRLAEISPHFLAIAKKSGGSLMRVYRD' A
#
# COMPACT_ATOMS: atom_id res chain seq x y z
N MET A 1 13.66 8.16 15.48
CA MET A 1 12.45 7.37 15.81
C MET A 1 12.08 6.61 14.55
N THR A 2 12.09 5.27 14.57
CA THR A 2 11.61 4.46 13.45
C THR A 2 10.10 4.53 13.42
N GLU A 3 9.57 5.44 12.61
CA GLU A 3 8.15 5.54 12.36
C GLU A 3 7.68 4.30 11.60
N THR A 4 6.77 3.53 12.19
CA THR A 4 6.14 2.36 11.57
C THR A 4 5.25 2.83 10.43
N CYS A 5 5.45 2.30 9.21
CA CYS A 5 4.59 2.65 8.08
C CYS A 5 3.21 2.03 8.23
N PHE A 6 3.15 0.76 8.64
CA PHE A 6 1.91 0.00 8.82
C PHE A 6 1.56 -0.14 10.30
N THR A 7 0.26 -0.20 10.59
CA THR A 7 -0.28 -0.34 11.94
C THR A 7 -1.19 -1.57 12.02
N THR A 8 -1.71 -1.86 13.21
CA THR A 8 -2.74 -2.90 13.39
C THR A 8 -3.97 -2.65 12.50
N GLN A 9 -4.32 -1.38 12.27
CA GLN A 9 -5.46 -1.01 11.40
C GLN A 9 -5.26 -1.49 9.95
N THR A 10 -4.01 -1.49 9.44
CA THR A 10 -3.70 -2.10 8.14
C THR A 10 -4.11 -3.57 8.12
N LEU A 11 -3.73 -4.32 9.15
CA LEU A 11 -4.01 -5.76 9.22
C LEU A 11 -5.51 -6.03 9.42
N ASP A 12 -6.17 -5.23 10.23
CA ASP A 12 -7.61 -5.34 10.46
C ASP A 12 -8.39 -5.09 9.16
N PHE A 13 -8.02 -4.07 8.39
CA PHE A 13 -8.60 -3.82 7.08
C PHE A 13 -8.38 -5.01 6.13
N LEU A 14 -7.17 -5.56 6.06
CA LEU A 14 -6.86 -6.67 5.15
C LEU A 14 -7.65 -7.95 5.52
N ARG A 15 -7.88 -8.20 6.82
CA ARG A 15 -8.77 -9.29 7.28
C ARG A 15 -10.21 -9.05 6.85
N ALA A 16 -10.72 -7.83 7.06
CA ALA A 16 -12.07 -7.46 6.65
C ALA A 16 -12.27 -7.55 5.14
N LEU A 17 -11.28 -7.10 4.34
CA LEU A 17 -11.26 -7.23 2.89
C LEU A 17 -11.30 -8.69 2.45
N SER A 18 -10.52 -9.56 3.10
CA SER A 18 -10.54 -11.00 2.79
C SER A 18 -11.92 -11.64 3.04
N ALA A 19 -12.65 -11.20 4.06
CA ALA A 19 -13.99 -11.70 4.37
C ALA A 19 -15.07 -11.10 3.46
N ASN A 20 -14.86 -9.89 2.94
CA ASN A 20 -15.84 -9.11 2.18
C ASN A 20 -15.32 -8.73 0.79
N ASN A 21 -14.68 -9.67 0.08
CA ASN A 21 -13.98 -9.40 -1.18
C ASN A 21 -14.94 -9.19 -2.37
N ASN A 22 -15.75 -8.13 -2.30
CA ASN A 22 -16.68 -7.70 -3.33
C ASN A 22 -16.59 -6.17 -3.54
N ARG A 23 -17.09 -5.72 -4.69
CA ARG A 23 -16.92 -4.33 -5.15
C ARG A 23 -17.66 -3.33 -4.28
N ASP A 24 -18.88 -3.65 -3.86
CA ASP A 24 -19.73 -2.71 -3.12
C ASP A 24 -19.16 -2.44 -1.73
N TRP A 25 -18.80 -3.50 -1.01
CA TRP A 25 -18.13 -3.40 0.28
C TRP A 25 -16.81 -2.62 0.17
N PHE A 26 -15.99 -2.90 -0.86
CA PHE A 26 -14.74 -2.16 -1.05
C PHE A 26 -14.98 -0.68 -1.32
N ASN A 27 -16.01 -0.32 -2.11
CA ASN A 27 -16.32 1.08 -2.40
C ASN A 27 -16.73 1.84 -1.14
N GLU A 28 -17.53 1.22 -0.27
CA GLU A 28 -17.93 1.79 1.03
C GLU A 28 -16.73 1.97 1.97
N ASN A 29 -15.80 1.01 1.97
CA ASN A 29 -14.63 1.00 2.85
C ASN A 29 -13.37 1.62 2.21
N LYS A 30 -13.50 2.19 1.01
CA LYS A 30 -12.39 2.78 0.26
C LYS A 30 -11.64 3.87 1.04
N PRO A 31 -12.29 4.77 1.80
CA PRO A 31 -11.56 5.77 2.60
C PRO A 31 -10.59 5.13 3.61
N VAL A 32 -11.01 4.04 4.26
CA VAL A 32 -10.17 3.27 5.20
C VAL A 32 -9.00 2.63 4.47
N TYR A 33 -9.25 2.04 3.30
CA TYR A 33 -8.17 1.52 2.45
C TYR A 33 -7.15 2.58 2.06
N GLU A 34 -7.59 3.78 1.66
CA GLU A 34 -6.68 4.87 1.28
C GLU A 34 -5.79 5.28 2.47
N LEU A 35 -6.38 5.39 3.66
CA LEU A 35 -5.70 5.84 4.88
C LEU A 35 -4.79 4.77 5.48
N ASP A 36 -5.32 3.57 5.74
CA ASP A 36 -4.67 2.56 6.57
C ASP A 36 -3.86 1.54 5.77
N VAL A 37 -3.99 1.52 4.44
CA VAL A 37 -3.26 0.59 3.57
C VAL A 37 -2.46 1.32 2.51
N ARG A 38 -3.11 2.13 1.67
CA ARG A 38 -2.42 2.73 0.52
C ARG A 38 -1.40 3.77 0.96
N GLN A 39 -1.75 4.70 1.82
CA GLN A 39 -0.83 5.75 2.27
C GLN A 39 0.41 5.14 2.97
N PRO A 40 0.27 4.23 3.95
CA PRO A 40 1.35 3.41 4.50
C PRO A 40 2.24 2.73 3.47
N ALA A 41 1.64 2.09 2.46
CA ALA A 41 2.39 1.39 1.43
C ALA A 41 3.22 2.33 0.55
N LEU A 42 2.66 3.50 0.19
CA LEU A 42 3.40 4.52 -0.56
C LEU A 42 4.56 5.08 0.27
N THR A 43 4.34 5.40 1.53
CA THR A 43 5.40 5.84 2.45
C THR A 43 6.50 4.79 2.61
N PHE A 44 6.12 3.50 2.70
CA PHE A 44 7.10 2.41 2.73
C PHE A 44 7.95 2.35 1.45
N ILE A 45 7.32 2.47 0.28
CA ILE A 45 8.03 2.48 -1.02
C ILE A 45 9.02 3.65 -1.10
N GLU A 46 8.61 4.85 -0.68
CA GLU A 46 9.50 6.03 -0.63
C GLU A 46 10.71 5.80 0.27
N ARG A 47 10.50 5.19 1.44
CA ARG A 47 11.59 4.89 2.39
C ARG A 47 12.53 3.79 1.90
N MET A 48 12.04 2.86 1.09
CA MET A 48 12.84 1.80 0.49
C MET A 48 13.68 2.28 -0.70
N ALA A 49 13.24 3.32 -1.42
CA ALA A 49 13.92 3.83 -2.61
C ALA A 49 15.44 4.07 -2.43
N PRO A 50 15.94 4.81 -1.43
CA PRO A 50 17.38 5.03 -1.26
C PRO A 50 18.15 3.72 -1.00
N ARG A 51 17.56 2.79 -0.23
CA ARG A 51 18.18 1.49 0.07
C ARG A 51 18.27 0.59 -1.15
N LEU A 52 17.26 0.62 -2.01
CA LEU A 52 17.29 -0.13 -3.26
C LEU A 52 18.33 0.43 -4.24
N ALA A 53 18.52 1.76 -4.27
CA ALA A 53 19.55 2.39 -5.07
C ALA A 53 20.97 1.99 -4.64
N GLU A 54 21.20 1.69 -3.35
CA GLU A 54 22.46 1.14 -2.84
C GLU A 54 22.73 -0.28 -3.38
N ILE A 55 21.68 -1.07 -3.68
CA ILE A 55 21.79 -2.43 -4.22
C ILE A 55 21.98 -2.39 -5.74
N SER A 56 21.15 -1.63 -6.45
CA SER A 56 21.21 -1.48 -7.90
C SER A 56 20.41 -0.26 -8.37
N PRO A 57 20.93 0.54 -9.32
CA PRO A 57 20.17 1.64 -9.91
C PRO A 57 18.97 1.17 -10.75
N HIS A 58 18.87 -0.13 -11.05
CA HIS A 58 17.76 -0.70 -11.82
C HIS A 58 16.55 -1.09 -10.97
N PHE A 59 16.67 -1.13 -9.65
CA PHE A 59 15.54 -1.42 -8.76
C PHE A 59 14.81 -0.14 -8.37
N LEU A 60 13.86 0.25 -9.21
CA LEU A 60 13.07 1.47 -9.02
C LEU A 60 11.91 1.24 -8.05
N ALA A 61 11.95 1.93 -6.90
CA ALA A 61 10.82 2.06 -5.99
C ALA A 61 10.04 3.35 -6.32
N ILE A 62 8.87 3.21 -6.95
CA ILE A 62 8.06 4.32 -7.45
C ILE A 62 6.76 4.38 -6.67
N ALA A 63 6.65 5.32 -5.73
CA ALA A 63 5.46 5.54 -4.93
C ALA A 63 4.39 6.32 -5.71
N LYS A 64 3.62 5.61 -6.55
CA LYS A 64 2.48 6.16 -7.29
C LYS A 64 1.23 5.33 -7.06
N LYS A 65 0.07 5.99 -7.03
CA LYS A 65 -1.24 5.32 -6.91
C LYS A 65 -1.57 4.42 -8.12
N SER A 66 -0.99 4.72 -9.28
CA SER A 66 -1.10 3.93 -10.51
C SER A 66 0.21 4.00 -11.28
N GLY A 67 0.61 2.90 -11.92
CA GLY A 67 1.87 2.82 -12.68
C GLY A 67 3.14 2.95 -11.83
N GLY A 68 3.04 2.66 -10.54
CA GLY A 68 4.18 2.61 -9.61
C GLY A 68 4.45 1.18 -9.11
N SER A 69 5.24 1.07 -8.05
CA SER A 69 5.59 -0.20 -7.42
C SER A 69 4.45 -0.79 -6.58
N LEU A 70 3.38 -0.03 -6.34
CA LEU A 70 2.18 -0.52 -5.66
C LEU A 70 1.20 -1.12 -6.69
N MET A 71 0.84 -2.39 -6.50
CA MET A 71 -0.14 -3.07 -7.36
C MET A 71 -1.55 -2.48 -7.20
N ARG A 72 -2.33 -2.52 -8.28
CA ARG A 72 -3.73 -2.08 -8.28
C ARG A 72 -4.60 -3.09 -7.52
N VAL A 73 -5.56 -2.57 -6.75
CA VAL A 73 -6.60 -3.41 -6.09
C VAL A 73 -7.62 -3.93 -7.10
N TYR A 74 -7.94 -3.14 -8.12
CA TYR A 74 -8.84 -3.57 -9.18
C TYR A 74 -8.11 -4.50 -10.13
N ARG A 75 -8.66 -5.70 -10.29
CA ARG A 75 -8.35 -6.59 -11.41
C ARG A 75 -9.10 -6.04 -12.63
N ASP A 76 -8.33 -5.68 -13.63
CA ASP A 76 -8.76 -5.44 -15.00
C ASP A 76 -9.44 -6.69 -15.58
#